data_AF-W7F4Z2-F1
#
_entry.id   AF-W7F4Z2-F1
#
_cell.length_a   1.000
_cell.length_b   1.000
_cell.length_c   1.000
_cell.angle_alpha   90.00
_cell.angle_beta   90.00
_cell.angle_gamma   90.00
#
_symmetry.space_group_name_H-M   'P 1'
#
loop_
_entity.id
_entity.type
_entity.pdbx_description
1 polymer ?
#
loop_
_entity_poly.entity_id
_entity_poly.type
_entity_poly.pdbx_seq_one_letter_code
_entity_poly.pdbx_strand_id
1 'polypeptide(L)'
;MNGHTNDHMNDHMNGHTNSHTHGLTNGHMDEPNGEHPYRLMNSNELKSSHQIIPQGKQIHEKDMLKNNILTISQGRKKDEELYFIENIINLNFLWVCDPVMGDNGRLYVDERVVESYKKAIEYVDIITPNQYETELLCGIKINEEKDVIKCLDVLLHKGVKIVIITSVNYNFDKDHLFLYVSFFNNKNKIVYFKYKILKIHFNCFGSGDLFSCLLLSFIVKQKGNILHIISKVLNIVQNVIKNSLTGLELNIIENQDIIASDGLINDILIKEEPVFF
;
A
#
# COMPACT_ATOMS: atom_id res chain seq x y z
N MET A 1 38.57 14.07 -45.96
CA MET A 1 40.04 14.18 -45.80
C MET A 1 40.34 14.22 -44.31
N ASN A 2 41.52 13.77 -43.89
CA ASN A 2 41.84 13.46 -42.49
C ASN A 2 42.83 14.46 -41.87
N GLY A 3 42.94 14.44 -40.53
CA GLY A 3 43.97 15.14 -39.74
C GLY A 3 43.59 16.56 -39.33
N HIS A 4 44.14 17.15 -38.25
CA HIS A 4 44.98 16.61 -37.16
C HIS A 4 44.83 17.62 -35.98
N THR A 5 44.34 17.24 -34.79
CA THR A 5 45.06 16.75 -33.57
C THR A 5 46.03 17.75 -32.90
N ASN A 6 45.88 17.91 -31.57
CA ASN A 6 46.87 18.35 -30.54
C ASN A 6 47.15 19.89 -30.45
N ASP A 7 47.49 20.50 -29.29
CA ASP A 7 47.61 19.99 -27.90
C ASP A 7 47.61 21.08 -26.80
N HIS A 8 47.43 20.66 -25.53
CA HIS A 8 48.02 21.23 -24.26
C HIS A 8 47.65 22.69 -23.82
N MET A 9 47.77 23.14 -22.55
CA MET A 9 47.90 22.55 -21.19
C MET A 9 47.66 23.62 -20.09
N ASN A 10 47.18 23.21 -18.89
CA ASN A 10 47.44 23.75 -17.52
C ASN A 10 47.10 25.25 -17.22
N ASP A 11 46.95 25.79 -15.98
CA ASP A 11 46.84 25.33 -14.56
C ASP A 11 46.13 26.49 -13.75
N HIS A 12 45.87 26.55 -12.42
CA HIS A 12 46.10 25.75 -11.20
C HIS A 12 44.94 26.05 -10.17
N MET A 13 44.66 25.24 -9.13
CA MET A 13 44.97 25.43 -7.68
C MET A 13 45.16 26.88 -7.14
N ASN A 14 44.87 27.27 -5.88
CA ASN A 14 44.24 26.74 -4.64
C ASN A 14 43.91 27.99 -3.75
N GLY A 15 43.27 28.00 -2.56
CA GLY A 15 42.72 27.01 -1.61
C GLY A 15 42.64 27.64 -0.19
N HIS A 16 42.13 26.91 0.83
CA HIS A 16 42.18 27.22 2.29
C HIS A 16 41.41 28.48 2.83
N THR A 17 41.04 28.65 4.13
CA THR A 17 40.64 27.75 5.27
C THR A 17 39.96 28.55 6.41
N ASN A 18 39.15 27.87 7.23
CA ASN A 18 38.94 28.04 8.69
C ASN A 18 38.24 29.27 9.33
N SER A 19 37.14 28.95 10.04
CA SER A 19 36.73 29.35 11.43
C SER A 19 36.68 30.83 11.90
N HIS A 20 35.51 31.24 12.41
CA HIS A 20 35.27 31.90 13.73
C HIS A 20 33.73 32.14 13.91
N THR A 21 33.01 31.48 14.84
CA THR A 21 32.69 31.81 16.26
C THR A 21 31.73 32.97 16.55
N HIS A 22 30.77 32.70 17.47
CA HIS A 22 29.80 33.59 18.14
C HIS A 22 28.55 34.06 17.35
N GLY A 23 27.43 34.25 18.08
CA GLY A 23 26.17 34.76 17.49
C GLY A 23 24.83 34.29 18.10
N LEU A 24 24.76 33.72 19.31
CA LEU A 24 23.46 33.44 19.94
C LEU A 24 22.82 34.73 20.47
N THR A 25 21.72 35.17 19.85
CA THR A 25 20.87 36.27 20.32
C THR A 25 19.41 35.84 20.37
N ASN A 26 18.73 36.17 21.47
CA ASN A 26 17.33 35.79 21.69
C ASN A 26 16.39 36.64 20.83
N GLY A 27 15.48 35.98 20.12
CA GLY A 27 14.29 36.58 19.52
C GLY A 27 13.03 35.95 20.10
N HIS A 28 12.30 36.68 20.95
CA HIS A 28 10.89 36.40 21.18
C HIS A 28 10.07 37.01 20.05
N MET A 29 9.20 36.21 19.43
CA MET A 29 7.99 36.68 18.75
C MET A 29 6.89 35.67 19.04
N ASP A 30 5.77 36.14 19.58
CA ASP A 30 4.58 35.35 19.84
C ASP A 30 3.75 35.18 18.56
N GLU A 31 3.28 33.97 18.27
CA GLU A 31 2.15 33.73 17.35
C GLU A 31 1.27 32.57 17.87
N PRO A 32 -0.01 32.47 17.44
CA PRO A 32 -1.10 32.24 18.38
C PRO A 32 -1.59 30.79 18.54
N ASN A 33 -2.40 30.59 19.59
CA ASN A 33 -3.10 29.34 19.89
C ASN A 33 -3.97 28.85 18.72
N GLY A 34 -3.57 27.74 18.10
CA GLY A 34 -4.44 26.88 17.30
C GLY A 34 -4.67 25.55 18.03
N GLU A 35 -5.93 25.21 18.34
CA GLU A 35 -6.26 23.98 19.05
C GLU A 35 -6.07 22.75 18.16
N HIS A 36 -5.01 21.97 18.40
CA HIS A 36 -4.75 20.73 17.71
C HIS A 36 -5.35 19.54 18.50
N PRO A 37 -6.39 18.84 18.00
CA PRO A 37 -6.80 17.57 18.58
C PRO A 37 -5.72 16.49 18.36
N TYR A 38 -5.85 15.38 19.09
CA TYR A 38 -5.00 14.18 19.02
C TYR A 38 -3.61 14.26 19.67
N ARG A 39 -3.52 14.82 20.89
CA ARG A 39 -2.42 14.45 21.81
C ARG A 39 -2.69 13.06 22.40
N LEU A 40 -1.94 12.05 21.97
CA LEU A 40 -1.96 10.71 22.55
C LEU A 40 -1.43 10.76 24.00
N MET A 41 -2.27 10.39 24.97
CA MET A 41 -1.86 10.21 26.37
C MET A 41 -1.31 8.80 26.60
N ASN A 42 -0.15 8.70 27.25
CA ASN A 42 0.44 7.42 27.66
C ASN A 42 -0.31 6.84 28.87
N SER A 43 -0.40 5.51 28.94
CA SER A 43 -1.26 4.75 29.85
C SER A 43 -0.90 4.77 31.34
N ASN A 44 0.06 5.60 31.77
CA ASN A 44 0.62 5.59 33.13
C ASN A 44 0.20 6.76 34.05
N GLU A 45 -0.46 7.81 33.54
CA GLU A 45 -0.83 8.99 34.35
C GLU A 45 -2.14 8.81 35.15
N LEU A 46 -2.88 7.71 34.94
CA LEU A 46 -4.22 7.46 35.46
C LEU A 46 -4.27 7.01 36.96
N LYS A 47 -3.29 7.37 37.79
CA LYS A 47 -3.12 6.82 39.16
C LYS A 47 -2.69 7.79 40.28
N SER A 48 -3.16 9.05 40.32
CA SER A 48 -3.02 9.87 41.54
C SER A 48 -4.01 11.03 41.71
N SER A 49 -5.26 10.76 42.09
CA SER A 49 -6.21 11.80 42.53
C SER A 49 -7.39 11.25 43.35
N HIS A 50 -7.14 10.81 44.60
CA HIS A 50 -8.23 10.59 45.56
C HIS A 50 -8.75 11.94 46.07
N GLN A 51 -9.81 12.45 45.45
CA GLN A 51 -10.64 13.53 46.01
C GLN A 51 -11.96 12.97 46.56
N ILE A 52 -12.42 13.55 47.67
CA ILE A 52 -13.59 13.06 48.43
C ILE A 52 -14.87 13.53 47.72
N ILE A 53 -15.67 12.57 47.25
CA ILE A 53 -16.94 12.85 46.54
C ILE A 53 -18.10 12.85 47.55
N PRO A 54 -18.90 13.94 47.65
CA PRO A 54 -20.13 13.96 48.44
C PRO A 54 -21.18 12.96 47.90
N GLN A 55 -22.00 12.40 48.78
CA GLN A 55 -23.00 11.39 48.39
C GLN A 55 -24.12 11.98 47.50
N GLY A 56 -24.01 11.81 46.19
CA GLY A 56 -25.07 12.12 45.23
C GLY A 56 -24.67 11.82 43.77
N LYS A 57 -25.55 11.15 43.02
CA LYS A 57 -25.39 10.77 41.60
C LYS A 57 -24.20 9.85 41.27
N GLN A 58 -24.21 8.62 41.78
CA GLN A 58 -23.36 7.54 41.24
C GLN A 58 -23.95 6.96 39.92
N ILE A 59 -24.07 7.80 38.89
CA ILE A 59 -24.69 7.44 37.60
C ILE A 59 -23.61 7.05 36.59
N HIS A 60 -23.29 5.75 36.58
CA HIS A 60 -22.90 5.00 35.37
C HIS A 60 -21.69 5.47 34.53
N GLU A 61 -20.53 5.75 35.14
CA GLU A 61 -19.25 5.78 34.39
C GLU A 61 -19.04 4.52 33.53
N LYS A 62 -19.36 3.34 34.08
CA LYS A 62 -19.25 2.06 33.37
C LYS A 62 -20.11 2.00 32.10
N ASP A 63 -21.30 2.62 32.10
CA ASP A 63 -22.17 2.55 30.92
C ASP A 63 -21.95 3.74 29.97
N MET A 64 -21.40 4.87 30.42
CA MET A 64 -20.77 5.82 29.49
C MET A 64 -19.57 5.19 28.79
N LEU A 65 -18.73 4.42 29.50
CA LEU A 65 -17.61 3.71 28.88
C LEU A 65 -18.08 2.65 27.88
N LYS A 66 -19.10 1.84 28.23
CA LYS A 66 -19.73 0.91 27.28
C LYS A 66 -20.35 1.64 26.09
N ASN A 67 -21.09 2.73 26.30
CA ASN A 67 -21.74 3.46 25.21
C ASN A 67 -20.72 4.11 24.27
N ASN A 68 -19.59 4.59 24.80
CA ASN A 68 -18.47 5.07 23.98
C ASN A 68 -17.83 3.93 23.17
N ILE A 69 -17.57 2.77 23.78
CA ILE A 69 -17.07 1.58 23.08
C ILE A 69 -18.08 1.08 22.02
N LEU A 70 -19.38 1.12 22.32
CA LEU A 70 -20.45 0.74 21.40
C LEU A 70 -20.54 1.73 20.22
N THR A 71 -20.45 3.04 20.49
CA THR A 71 -20.47 4.08 19.45
C THR A 71 -19.21 3.99 18.57
N ILE A 72 -18.04 3.78 19.16
CA ILE A 72 -16.77 3.60 18.42
C ILE A 72 -16.81 2.33 17.56
N SER A 73 -17.35 1.22 18.07
CA SER A 73 -17.46 -0.03 17.30
C SER A 73 -18.56 0.02 16.23
N GLN A 74 -19.66 0.73 16.47
CA GLN A 74 -20.66 1.04 15.43
C GLN A 74 -20.11 1.96 14.35
N GLY A 75 -19.29 2.96 14.72
CA GLY A 75 -18.55 3.81 13.78
C GLY A 75 -17.63 2.97 12.88
N ARG A 76 -16.71 2.19 13.48
CA ARG A 76 -15.80 1.31 12.73
C ARG A 76 -16.53 0.35 11.79
N LYS A 77 -17.61 -0.31 12.24
CA LYS A 77 -18.40 -1.19 11.36
C LYS A 77 -18.97 -0.46 10.15
N LYS A 78 -19.43 0.78 10.34
CA LYS A 78 -19.98 1.61 9.25
C LYS A 78 -18.90 2.11 8.28
N ASP A 79 -17.65 2.20 8.72
CA ASP A 79 -16.49 2.46 7.88
C ASP A 79 -15.91 1.18 7.22
N GLU A 80 -16.09 0.00 7.82
CA GLU A 80 -15.78 -1.31 7.20
C GLU A 80 -16.72 -1.60 6.01
N GLU A 81 -18.01 -1.32 6.15
CA GLU A 81 -19.02 -1.42 5.07
C GLU A 81 -18.74 -0.50 3.87
N LEU A 82 -17.91 0.54 4.06
CA LEU A 82 -17.48 1.48 3.02
C LEU A 82 -16.66 0.83 1.89
N TYR A 83 -16.04 -0.32 2.20
CA TYR A 83 -15.08 -1.02 1.37
C TYR A 83 -15.52 -2.47 1.03
N PHE A 84 -16.80 -2.80 1.24
CA PHE A 84 -17.35 -4.10 0.87
C PHE A 84 -17.34 -4.28 -0.65
N ILE A 85 -16.75 -5.40 -1.10
CA ILE A 85 -16.52 -5.68 -2.52
C ILE A 85 -17.81 -5.75 -3.34
N GLU A 86 -18.91 -6.20 -2.71
CA GLU A 86 -20.27 -6.23 -3.25
C GLU A 86 -20.81 -4.85 -3.66
N ASN A 87 -20.29 -3.77 -3.06
CA ASN A 87 -20.67 -2.39 -3.34
C ASN A 87 -19.77 -1.71 -4.39
N ILE A 88 -18.69 -2.38 -4.83
CA ILE A 88 -17.66 -1.83 -5.72
C ILE A 88 -17.71 -2.50 -7.11
N ILE A 89 -18.01 -3.80 -7.17
CA ILE A 89 -18.01 -4.60 -8.42
C ILE A 89 -19.23 -5.52 -8.54
N ASN A 90 -19.60 -5.85 -9.78
CA ASN A 90 -20.75 -6.71 -10.08
C ASN A 90 -20.38 -8.20 -9.95
N LEU A 91 -20.62 -8.82 -8.78
CA LEU A 91 -20.28 -10.23 -8.55
C LEU A 91 -21.01 -11.26 -9.45
N ASN A 92 -21.92 -10.86 -10.35
CA ASN A 92 -22.53 -11.75 -11.35
C ASN A 92 -21.63 -12.02 -12.56
N PHE A 93 -20.74 -11.08 -12.89
CA PHE A 93 -19.74 -11.21 -13.96
C PHE A 93 -18.55 -10.31 -13.64
N LEU A 94 -17.35 -10.88 -13.57
CA LEU A 94 -16.11 -10.15 -13.30
C LEU A 94 -15.04 -10.51 -14.32
N TRP A 95 -14.38 -9.49 -14.88
CA TRP A 95 -13.06 -9.65 -15.48
C TRP A 95 -11.98 -9.17 -14.49
N VAL A 96 -11.32 -10.13 -13.84
CA VAL A 96 -10.03 -9.90 -13.18
C VAL A 96 -8.93 -10.16 -14.21
N CYS A 97 -8.13 -9.14 -14.51
CA CYS A 97 -7.08 -9.19 -15.51
C CYS A 97 -5.71 -9.03 -14.85
N ASP A 98 -4.90 -10.08 -14.90
CA ASP A 98 -3.47 -9.97 -14.64
C ASP A 98 -2.74 -9.65 -15.96
N PRO A 99 -2.22 -8.43 -16.15
CA PRO A 99 -1.70 -7.98 -17.43
C PRO A 99 -0.23 -8.38 -17.58
N VAL A 100 0.05 -9.69 -17.50
CA VAL A 100 1.41 -10.24 -17.47
C VAL A 100 2.14 -9.91 -18.78
N MET A 101 3.11 -9.01 -18.70
CA MET A 101 3.89 -8.51 -19.84
C MET A 101 5.39 -8.46 -19.56
N GLY A 102 5.82 -8.29 -18.31
CA GLY A 102 7.24 -8.07 -18.00
C GLY A 102 7.52 -7.60 -16.58
N ASP A 103 8.76 -7.73 -16.13
CA ASP A 103 9.22 -7.27 -14.82
C ASP A 103 10.69 -6.81 -14.88
N ASN A 104 11.15 -6.07 -13.86
CA ASN A 104 12.50 -5.54 -13.70
C ASN A 104 13.00 -4.75 -14.93
N GLY A 105 12.09 -4.02 -15.59
CA GLY A 105 12.39 -3.21 -16.77
C GLY A 105 12.51 -3.99 -18.08
N ARG A 106 12.08 -5.26 -18.13
CA ARG A 106 12.17 -6.13 -19.30
C ARG A 106 10.78 -6.62 -19.72
N LEU A 107 10.45 -6.44 -20.99
CA LEU A 107 9.26 -7.03 -21.61
C LEU A 107 9.54 -8.51 -21.97
N TYR A 108 8.58 -9.39 -21.70
CA TYR A 108 8.62 -10.83 -22.02
C TYR A 108 7.64 -11.22 -23.14
N VAL A 109 6.76 -10.29 -23.52
CA VAL A 109 5.75 -10.45 -24.60
C VAL A 109 6.12 -9.62 -25.83
N ASP A 110 5.43 -9.86 -26.94
CA ASP A 110 5.47 -8.98 -28.12
C ASP A 110 4.85 -7.61 -27.79
N GLU A 111 5.45 -6.51 -28.28
CA GLU A 111 5.00 -5.13 -27.99
C GLU A 111 3.51 -4.91 -28.34
N ARG A 112 2.97 -5.63 -29.32
CA ARG A 112 1.55 -5.58 -29.72
C ARG A 112 0.61 -6.12 -28.63
N VAL A 113 1.10 -6.92 -27.69
CA VAL A 113 0.35 -7.37 -26.50
C VAL A 113 0.14 -6.20 -25.54
N VAL A 114 1.11 -5.31 -25.36
CA VAL A 114 0.96 -4.10 -24.53
C VAL A 114 -0.16 -3.21 -25.07
N GLU A 115 -0.18 -2.98 -26.38
CA GLU A 115 -1.24 -2.24 -27.07
C GLU A 115 -2.58 -3.01 -27.17
N SER A 116 -2.59 -4.29 -26.81
CA SER A 116 -3.82 -5.09 -26.67
C SER A 116 -4.38 -4.96 -25.26
N TYR A 117 -3.55 -5.07 -24.22
CA TYR A 117 -3.95 -4.80 -22.83
C TYR A 117 -4.44 -3.35 -22.65
N LYS A 118 -3.79 -2.35 -23.25
CA LYS A 118 -4.25 -0.94 -23.21
C LYS A 118 -5.67 -0.73 -23.74
N LYS A 119 -6.12 -1.55 -24.69
CA LYS A 119 -7.49 -1.55 -25.24
C LYS A 119 -8.46 -2.38 -24.38
N ALA A 120 -7.95 -3.32 -23.59
CA ALA A 120 -8.76 -4.10 -22.66
C ALA A 120 -9.14 -3.33 -21.38
N ILE A 121 -8.33 -2.34 -20.96
CA ILE A 121 -8.50 -1.60 -19.67
C ILE A 121 -9.95 -1.15 -19.43
N GLU A 122 -10.64 -0.62 -20.45
CA GLU A 122 -12.01 -0.10 -20.32
C GLU A 122 -13.08 -1.17 -20.02
N TYR A 123 -12.76 -2.45 -20.22
CA TYR A 123 -13.64 -3.61 -20.01
C TYR A 123 -13.28 -4.44 -18.76
N VAL A 124 -12.20 -4.09 -18.06
CA VAL A 124 -11.67 -4.86 -16.91
C VAL A 124 -12.28 -4.34 -15.60
N ASP A 125 -12.76 -5.23 -14.74
CA ASP A 125 -13.28 -4.84 -13.41
C ASP A 125 -12.15 -4.65 -12.39
N ILE A 126 -11.20 -5.58 -12.36
CA ILE A 126 -10.02 -5.55 -11.47
C ILE A 126 -8.76 -5.79 -12.30
N ILE A 127 -7.74 -4.93 -12.15
CA ILE A 127 -6.44 -5.11 -12.80
C ILE A 127 -5.31 -5.21 -11.77
N THR A 128 -4.37 -6.16 -11.96
CA THR A 128 -3.32 -6.51 -10.97
C THR A 128 -1.85 -6.31 -11.43
N PRO A 129 -1.50 -5.26 -12.21
CA PRO A 129 -0.14 -5.11 -12.76
C PRO A 129 0.94 -5.01 -11.68
N ASN A 130 2.16 -5.46 -12.00
CA ASN A 130 3.35 -5.02 -11.26
C ASN A 130 3.74 -3.56 -11.60
N GLN A 131 4.79 -3.02 -10.97
CA GLN A 131 5.27 -1.67 -11.25
C GLN A 131 5.56 -1.44 -12.75
N TYR A 132 6.33 -2.31 -13.40
CA TYR A 132 6.75 -2.12 -14.79
C TYR A 132 5.56 -2.25 -15.76
N GLU A 133 4.64 -3.17 -15.50
CA GLU A 133 3.38 -3.27 -16.24
C GLU A 133 2.51 -2.02 -16.08
N THR A 134 2.46 -1.45 -14.88
CA THR A 134 1.78 -0.16 -14.62
C THR A 134 2.43 0.97 -15.43
N GLU A 135 3.77 1.03 -15.46
CA GLU A 135 4.52 2.03 -16.25
C GLU A 135 4.22 1.89 -17.76
N LEU A 136 4.10 0.66 -18.27
CA LEU A 136 3.73 0.38 -19.66
C LEU A 136 2.28 0.78 -20.00
N LEU A 137 1.32 0.48 -19.11
CA LEU A 137 -0.11 0.77 -19.32
C LEU A 137 -0.40 2.28 -19.23
N CYS A 138 0.26 2.99 -18.31
CA CYS A 138 0.05 4.42 -18.08
C CYS A 138 0.96 5.33 -18.93
N GLY A 139 2.12 4.84 -19.39
CA GLY A 139 3.14 5.68 -20.04
C GLY A 139 3.87 6.62 -19.08
N ILE A 140 3.87 6.31 -17.78
CA ILE A 140 4.44 7.13 -16.69
C ILE A 140 5.48 6.29 -15.96
N LYS A 141 6.71 6.79 -15.80
CA LYS A 141 7.73 6.12 -14.99
C LYS A 141 7.47 6.35 -13.49
N ILE A 142 7.38 5.27 -12.71
CA ILE A 142 7.15 5.34 -11.26
C ILE A 142 8.51 5.50 -10.56
N ASN A 143 8.67 6.58 -9.79
CA ASN A 143 9.85 6.84 -8.96
C ASN A 143 9.48 7.16 -7.51
N GLU A 144 8.34 7.84 -7.29
CA GLU A 144 7.82 8.22 -5.98
C GLU A 144 6.33 7.86 -5.83
N GLU A 145 5.81 7.88 -4.60
CA GLU A 145 4.40 7.56 -4.29
C GLU A 145 3.40 8.44 -5.06
N LYS A 146 3.74 9.71 -5.32
CA LYS A 146 2.94 10.63 -6.16
C LYS A 146 2.75 10.13 -7.61
N ASP A 147 3.67 9.32 -8.12
CA ASP A 147 3.60 8.78 -9.50
C ASP A 147 2.75 7.51 -9.54
N VAL A 148 2.78 6.72 -8.46
CA VAL A 148 1.84 5.61 -8.24
C VAL A 148 0.40 6.12 -8.23
N ILE A 149 0.11 7.20 -7.49
CA ILE A 149 -1.25 7.76 -7.43
C ILE A 149 -1.74 8.21 -8.82
N LYS A 150 -0.92 8.90 -9.62
CA LYS A 150 -1.27 9.25 -11.01
C LYS A 150 -1.61 8.01 -11.86
N CYS A 151 -0.90 6.91 -11.67
CA CYS A 151 -1.18 5.67 -12.39
C CYS A 151 -2.50 5.01 -11.94
N LEU A 152 -2.79 5.01 -10.63
CA LEU A 152 -4.07 4.56 -10.09
C LEU A 152 -5.23 5.41 -10.63
N ASP A 153 -5.09 6.74 -10.60
CA ASP A 153 -6.04 7.69 -11.21
C ASP A 153 -6.27 7.38 -12.70
N VAL A 154 -5.20 7.25 -13.50
CA VAL A 154 -5.30 6.99 -14.95
C VAL A 154 -6.01 5.67 -15.25
N LEU A 155 -5.78 4.61 -14.47
CA LEU A 155 -6.39 3.30 -14.70
C LEU A 155 -7.87 3.26 -14.23
N LEU A 156 -8.20 3.91 -13.10
CA LEU A 156 -9.60 4.06 -12.66
C LEU A 156 -10.43 4.90 -13.63
N HIS A 157 -9.91 6.06 -14.06
CA HIS A 157 -10.63 6.94 -15.00
C HIS A 157 -10.74 6.35 -16.42
N LYS A 158 -9.98 5.30 -16.75
CA LYS A 158 -10.16 4.49 -17.97
C LYS A 158 -11.31 3.49 -17.89
N GLY A 159 -11.87 3.23 -16.70
CA GLY A 159 -13.05 2.38 -16.50
C GLY A 159 -12.88 1.26 -15.48
N VAL A 160 -11.66 0.96 -15.03
CA VAL A 160 -11.41 -0.11 -14.05
C VAL A 160 -12.06 0.24 -12.70
N LYS A 161 -12.63 -0.75 -12.01
CA LYS A 161 -13.29 -0.54 -10.70
C LYS A 161 -12.28 -0.59 -9.56
N ILE A 162 -11.33 -1.52 -9.62
CA ILE A 162 -10.28 -1.72 -8.63
C ILE A 162 -8.93 -1.91 -9.33
N VAL A 163 -7.97 -1.06 -8.99
CA VAL A 163 -6.59 -1.16 -9.49
C VAL A 163 -5.70 -1.60 -8.33
N ILE A 164 -4.97 -2.69 -8.51
CA ILE A 164 -3.98 -3.19 -7.56
C ILE A 164 -2.62 -3.20 -8.24
N ILE A 165 -1.71 -2.33 -7.79
CA ILE A 165 -0.31 -2.37 -8.23
C ILE A 165 0.41 -3.31 -7.28
N THR A 166 0.67 -4.54 -7.72
CA THR A 166 1.01 -5.69 -6.86
C THR A 166 2.35 -5.56 -6.15
N SER A 167 3.32 -4.87 -6.76
CA SER A 167 4.54 -4.46 -6.08
C SER A 167 5.18 -3.23 -6.73
N VAL A 168 5.62 -2.29 -5.89
CA VAL A 168 6.45 -1.14 -6.23
C VAL A 168 7.75 -1.21 -5.44
N ASN A 169 8.87 -0.95 -6.11
CA ASN A 169 10.22 -0.94 -5.56
C ASN A 169 10.74 0.52 -5.53
N TYR A 170 10.94 1.08 -4.35
CA TYR A 170 11.49 2.44 -4.22
C TYR A 170 13.00 2.42 -3.97
N ASN A 171 13.73 3.30 -4.67
CA ASN A 171 15.19 3.44 -4.48
C ASN A 171 15.59 3.87 -3.06
N PHE A 172 14.67 4.50 -2.32
CA PHE A 172 14.88 4.98 -0.94
C PHE A 172 14.50 3.97 0.16
N ASP A 173 13.75 2.91 -0.15
CA ASP A 173 13.37 1.86 0.79
C ASP A 173 13.50 0.49 0.11
N LYS A 174 14.71 -0.07 0.19
CA LYS A 174 15.11 -1.28 -0.55
C LYS A 174 14.70 -2.58 0.15
N ASP A 175 14.46 -2.50 1.45
CA ASP A 175 14.12 -3.64 2.31
C ASP A 175 12.62 -3.96 2.24
N HIS A 176 11.83 -3.18 1.50
CA HIS A 176 10.38 -3.34 1.40
C HIS A 176 9.87 -3.33 -0.05
N LEU A 177 8.74 -3.99 -0.25
CA LEU A 177 7.86 -3.82 -1.39
C LEU A 177 6.59 -3.11 -0.91
N PHE A 178 5.98 -2.33 -1.80
CA PHE A 178 4.71 -1.68 -1.53
C PHE A 178 3.66 -2.16 -2.54
N LEU A 179 2.62 -2.84 -2.08
CA LEU A 179 1.42 -3.08 -2.86
C LEU A 179 0.48 -1.89 -2.65
N TYR A 180 -0.10 -1.36 -3.73
CA TYR A 180 -1.11 -0.30 -3.65
C TYR A 180 -2.46 -0.78 -4.17
N VAL A 181 -3.55 -0.33 -3.57
CA VAL A 181 -4.92 -0.55 -4.06
C VAL A 181 -5.68 0.77 -4.12
N SER A 182 -6.47 0.94 -5.18
CA SER A 182 -7.38 2.07 -5.33
C SER A 182 -8.67 1.69 -6.04
N PHE A 183 -9.75 2.35 -5.66
CA PHE A 183 -11.11 2.17 -6.16
C PHE A 183 -12.00 3.35 -5.74
N PHE A 184 -13.18 3.47 -6.35
CA PHE A 184 -14.23 4.35 -5.86
C PHE A 184 -14.99 3.66 -4.71
N ASN A 185 -15.05 4.31 -3.55
CA ASN A 185 -15.87 3.83 -2.43
C ASN A 185 -17.38 4.09 -2.65
N ASN A 186 -18.23 3.58 -1.77
CA ASN A 186 -19.70 3.73 -1.87
C ASN A 186 -20.24 5.18 -1.72
N LYS A 187 -19.37 6.19 -1.58
CA LYS A 187 -19.68 7.63 -1.62
C LYS A 187 -19.14 8.29 -2.90
N ASN A 188 -18.78 7.49 -3.92
CA ASN A 188 -18.16 7.90 -5.18
C ASN A 188 -16.87 8.73 -5.01
N LYS A 189 -16.11 8.50 -3.93
CA LYS A 189 -14.77 9.08 -3.74
C LYS A 189 -13.70 8.02 -4.01
N ILE A 190 -12.68 8.37 -4.79
CA ILE A 190 -11.47 7.54 -4.92
C ILE A 190 -10.76 7.47 -3.56
N VAL A 191 -10.34 6.26 -3.19
CA VAL A 191 -9.52 6.00 -1.99
C VAL A 191 -8.22 5.30 -2.37
N TYR A 192 -7.18 5.52 -1.59
CA TYR A 192 -5.85 4.96 -1.80
C TYR A 192 -5.37 4.27 -0.52
N PHE A 193 -4.95 3.02 -0.64
CA PHE A 193 -4.32 2.28 0.45
C PHE A 193 -3.04 1.62 -0.05
N LYS A 194 -2.06 1.47 0.84
CA LYS A 194 -0.83 0.72 0.60
C LYS A 194 -0.62 -0.35 1.67
N TYR A 195 0.15 -1.35 1.30
CA TYR A 195 0.58 -2.42 2.18
C TYR A 195 2.10 -2.46 2.13
N LYS A 196 2.74 -2.16 3.26
CA LYS A 196 4.20 -2.27 3.40
C LYS A 196 4.56 -3.73 3.67
N ILE A 197 5.30 -4.34 2.75
CA ILE A 197 5.67 -5.76 2.76
C ILE A 197 7.18 -5.84 2.95
N LEU A 198 7.67 -6.59 3.94
CA LEU A 198 9.10 -6.85 4.08
C LEU A 198 9.59 -7.64 2.86
N LYS A 199 10.60 -7.12 2.15
CA LYS A 199 11.10 -7.73 0.93
C LYS A 199 11.92 -8.96 1.26
N ILE A 200 11.37 -10.12 0.93
CA ILE A 200 12.10 -11.39 0.96
C ILE A 200 12.96 -11.47 -0.30
N HIS A 201 14.23 -11.86 -0.15
CA HIS A 201 15.12 -12.19 -1.26
C HIS A 201 15.02 -13.70 -1.54
N PHE A 202 14.43 -14.05 -2.68
CA PHE A 202 14.22 -15.43 -3.13
C PHE A 202 14.24 -15.49 -4.66
N ASN A 203 14.41 -16.68 -5.24
CA ASN A 203 14.73 -16.87 -6.66
C ASN A 203 13.63 -17.60 -7.46
N CYS A 204 12.38 -17.64 -6.97
CA CYS A 204 11.25 -18.24 -7.69
C CYS A 204 10.20 -17.21 -8.12
N PHE A 205 9.44 -17.55 -9.16
CA PHE A 205 8.45 -16.69 -9.80
C PHE A 205 7.02 -17.20 -9.51
N GLY A 206 6.01 -16.64 -10.17
CA GLY A 206 4.60 -17.07 -10.01
C GLY A 206 3.90 -16.56 -8.75
N SER A 207 4.54 -15.70 -7.95
CA SER A 207 3.91 -15.07 -6.78
C SER A 207 2.81 -14.08 -7.16
N GLY A 208 2.89 -13.49 -8.37
CA GLY A 208 1.80 -12.71 -8.99
C GLY A 208 0.60 -13.59 -9.32
N ASP A 209 0.79 -14.68 -10.08
CA ASP A 209 -0.26 -15.64 -10.43
C ASP A 209 -0.97 -16.19 -9.17
N LEU A 210 -0.19 -16.50 -8.13
CA LEU A 210 -0.71 -16.95 -6.83
C LEU A 210 -1.53 -15.86 -6.12
N PHE A 211 -1.05 -14.60 -6.11
CA PHE A 211 -1.81 -13.47 -5.56
C PHE A 211 -3.14 -13.28 -6.30
N SER A 212 -3.11 -13.24 -7.63
CA SER A 212 -4.27 -12.93 -8.47
C SER A 212 -5.34 -14.03 -8.43
N CYS A 213 -4.95 -15.31 -8.42
CA CYS A 213 -5.91 -16.42 -8.30
C CYS A 213 -6.50 -16.53 -6.88
N LEU A 214 -5.71 -16.28 -5.82
CA LEU A 214 -6.20 -16.19 -4.45
C LEU A 214 -7.16 -15.00 -4.27
N LEU A 215 -6.83 -13.82 -4.81
CA LEU A 215 -7.68 -12.63 -4.77
C LEU A 215 -9.06 -12.92 -5.35
N LEU A 216 -9.13 -13.49 -6.56
CA LEU A 216 -10.38 -13.90 -7.19
C LEU A 216 -11.16 -14.91 -6.31
N SER A 217 -10.48 -15.92 -5.77
CA SER A 217 -11.08 -16.94 -4.90
C SER A 217 -11.73 -16.31 -3.65
N PHE A 218 -11.01 -15.44 -2.96
CA PHE A 218 -11.52 -14.74 -1.76
C PHE A 218 -12.67 -13.79 -2.08
N ILE A 219 -12.60 -13.05 -3.19
CA ILE A 219 -13.68 -12.17 -3.65
C ILE A 219 -14.96 -12.96 -3.92
N VAL A 220 -14.91 -14.06 -4.67
CA VAL A 220 -16.14 -14.80 -5.02
C VAL A 220 -16.68 -15.63 -3.85
N LYS A 221 -15.81 -16.14 -2.97
CA LYS A 221 -16.20 -16.98 -1.81
C LYS A 221 -16.52 -16.18 -0.55
N GLN A 222 -15.56 -15.43 -0.01
CA GLN A 222 -15.68 -14.75 1.30
C GLN A 222 -16.44 -13.41 1.20
N LYS A 223 -16.15 -12.60 0.17
CA LYS A 223 -16.69 -11.23 -0.01
C LYS A 223 -16.40 -10.31 1.19
N GLY A 224 -17.16 -9.23 1.38
CA GLY A 224 -16.92 -8.22 2.41
C GLY A 224 -15.76 -7.28 2.07
N ASN A 225 -15.11 -6.72 3.09
CA ASN A 225 -14.11 -5.66 2.95
C ASN A 225 -12.90 -6.09 2.11
N ILE A 226 -12.69 -5.45 0.95
CA ILE A 226 -11.59 -5.73 0.02
C ILE A 226 -10.20 -5.54 0.66
N LEU A 227 -10.06 -4.60 1.60
CA LEU A 227 -8.78 -4.35 2.26
C LEU A 227 -8.39 -5.52 3.17
N HIS A 228 -9.37 -6.12 3.85
CA HIS A 228 -9.17 -7.33 4.66
C HIS A 228 -8.89 -8.55 3.77
N ILE A 229 -9.52 -8.65 2.59
CA ILE A 229 -9.21 -9.69 1.59
C ILE A 229 -7.75 -9.60 1.16
N ILE A 230 -7.25 -8.42 0.79
CA ILE A 230 -5.86 -8.24 0.35
C ILE A 230 -4.89 -8.59 1.49
N SER A 231 -5.15 -8.19 2.73
CA SER A 231 -4.36 -8.60 3.91
C SER A 231 -4.29 -10.13 4.09
N LYS A 232 -5.43 -10.83 3.92
CA LYS A 232 -5.51 -12.31 3.98
C LYS A 232 -4.70 -12.97 2.86
N VAL A 233 -4.83 -12.50 1.61
CA VAL A 233 -4.09 -13.03 0.46
C VAL A 233 -2.59 -12.78 0.60
N LEU A 234 -2.17 -11.58 1.02
CA LEU A 234 -0.77 -11.24 1.27
C LEU A 234 -0.15 -12.12 2.37
N ASN A 235 -0.90 -12.45 3.43
CA ASN A 235 -0.43 -13.35 4.48
C ASN A 235 -0.14 -14.77 3.92
N ILE A 236 -1.06 -15.33 3.13
CA ILE A 236 -0.90 -16.64 2.47
C ILE A 236 0.32 -16.62 1.54
N VAL A 237 0.38 -15.66 0.60
CA VAL A 237 1.48 -15.54 -0.37
C VAL A 237 2.84 -15.42 0.34
N GLN A 238 2.93 -14.59 1.39
CA GLN A 238 4.16 -14.43 2.17
C GLN A 238 4.57 -15.70 2.93
N ASN A 239 3.61 -16.48 3.45
CA ASN A 239 3.92 -17.74 4.09
C ASN A 239 4.42 -18.80 3.08
N VAL A 240 3.80 -18.89 1.91
CA VAL A 240 4.28 -19.76 0.82
C VAL A 240 5.70 -19.38 0.40
N ILE A 241 5.99 -18.08 0.21
CA ILE A 241 7.34 -17.59 -0.13
C ILE A 241 8.36 -17.94 0.97
N LYS A 242 8.04 -17.68 2.25
CA LYS A 242 8.90 -18.06 3.40
C LYS A 242 9.21 -19.55 3.46
N ASN A 243 8.31 -20.39 2.95
CA ASN A 243 8.47 -21.84 2.89
C ASN A 243 9.01 -22.34 1.52
N SER A 244 9.42 -21.43 0.63
CA SER A 244 9.96 -21.73 -0.72
C SER A 244 11.39 -21.22 -0.95
N LEU A 245 12.05 -20.65 0.06
CA LEU A 245 13.35 -19.94 -0.06
C LEU A 245 14.52 -20.78 -0.59
N THR A 246 14.41 -22.11 -0.57
CA THR A 246 15.43 -23.06 -1.02
C THR A 246 15.26 -23.51 -2.48
N GLY A 247 14.13 -23.19 -3.12
CA GLY A 247 13.78 -23.64 -4.47
C GLY A 247 13.97 -22.60 -5.57
N LEU A 248 13.73 -23.03 -6.81
CA LEU A 248 13.50 -22.16 -7.97
C LEU A 248 12.01 -22.05 -8.33
N GLU A 249 11.15 -22.79 -7.64
CA GLU A 249 9.69 -22.80 -7.77
C GLU A 249 9.03 -22.42 -6.44
N LEU A 250 7.75 -22.09 -6.45
CA LEU A 250 6.95 -21.99 -5.23
C LEU A 250 6.55 -23.40 -4.77
N ASN A 251 6.72 -23.70 -3.49
CA ASN A 251 6.33 -24.97 -2.86
C ASN A 251 4.81 -25.03 -2.62
N ILE A 252 4.03 -24.94 -3.70
CA ILE A 252 2.56 -24.81 -3.67
C ILE A 252 1.88 -26.01 -3.00
N ILE A 253 2.34 -27.23 -3.30
CA ILE A 253 1.71 -28.46 -2.82
C ILE A 253 2.02 -28.69 -1.34
N GLU A 254 3.26 -28.43 -0.94
CA GLU A 254 3.75 -28.51 0.45
C GLU A 254 3.09 -27.45 1.34
N ASN A 255 2.57 -26.37 0.75
CA ASN A 255 1.86 -25.29 1.42
C ASN A 255 0.35 -25.28 1.12
N GLN A 256 -0.24 -26.38 0.65
CA GLN A 256 -1.66 -26.42 0.30
C GLN A 256 -2.59 -26.05 1.48
N ASP A 257 -2.19 -26.34 2.73
CA ASP A 257 -3.04 -26.15 3.92
C ASP A 257 -3.16 -24.66 4.32
N ILE A 258 -2.10 -23.86 4.11
CA ILE A 258 -2.16 -22.40 4.27
C ILE A 258 -2.90 -21.75 3.09
N ILE A 259 -2.75 -22.30 1.87
CA ILE A 259 -3.48 -21.86 0.67
C ILE A 259 -4.99 -22.13 0.79
N ALA A 260 -5.39 -23.23 1.44
CA ALA A 260 -6.78 -23.59 1.73
C ALA A 260 -7.36 -22.89 2.97
N SER A 261 -6.55 -22.12 3.71
CA SER A 261 -6.99 -21.40 4.91
C SER A 261 -7.88 -20.19 4.59
N ASP A 262 -8.47 -19.60 5.62
CA ASP A 262 -9.15 -18.32 5.49
C ASP A 262 -8.18 -17.11 5.50
N GLY A 263 -6.86 -17.34 5.56
CA GLY A 263 -5.82 -16.31 5.60
C GLY A 263 -5.51 -15.72 6.99
N LEU A 264 -6.19 -16.15 8.07
CA LEU A 264 -5.96 -15.67 9.44
C LEU A 264 -4.93 -16.51 10.24
N ILE A 265 -4.01 -17.19 9.55
CA ILE A 265 -2.96 -17.98 10.22
C ILE A 265 -1.85 -17.03 10.73
N ASN A 266 -1.68 -17.01 12.06
CA ASN A 266 -0.86 -16.06 12.84
C ASN A 266 -1.34 -14.59 12.76
N ASP A 267 -0.77 -13.73 13.60
CA ASP A 267 -1.06 -12.28 13.59
C ASP A 267 -0.88 -11.71 12.18
N ILE A 268 -1.86 -10.91 11.73
CA ILE A 268 -1.85 -10.29 10.40
C ILE A 268 -0.66 -9.30 10.32
N LEU A 269 0.45 -9.77 9.75
CA LEU A 269 1.73 -9.05 9.70
C LEU A 269 1.71 -7.85 8.75
N ILE A 270 0.82 -7.86 7.76
CA ILE A 270 0.73 -6.86 6.69
C ILE A 270 -0.70 -6.33 6.67
N LYS A 271 -0.84 -5.01 6.84
CA LYS A 271 -2.12 -4.31 6.93
C LYS A 271 -2.11 -3.07 6.05
N GLU A 272 -3.30 -2.57 5.79
CA GLU A 272 -3.55 -1.36 5.03
C GLU A 272 -3.13 -0.09 5.79
N GLU A 273 -2.34 0.75 5.12
CA GLU A 273 -2.09 2.14 5.49
C GLU A 273 -2.84 3.04 4.49
N PRO A 274 -3.64 4.02 4.92
CA PRO A 274 -4.26 4.97 4.00
C PRO A 274 -3.20 5.91 3.42
N VAL A 275 -3.36 6.26 2.14
CA VAL A 275 -2.48 7.20 1.43
C VAL A 275 -3.28 8.47 1.11
N PHE A 276 -2.71 9.63 1.43
CA PHE A 276 -3.38 10.92 1.31
C PHE A 276 -2.56 11.89 0.45
N PHE A 277 -3.25 12.57 -0.47
CA PHE A 277 -2.79 13.67 -1.32
C PHE A 277 -3.93 14.67 -1.48
#